data_AF-A0A9E3YKY7-F1
#
_entry.id   AF-A0A9E3YKY7-F1
#
_cell.length_a   1.000
_cell.length_b   1.000
_cell.length_c   1.000
_cell.angle_alpha   90.00
_cell.angle_beta   90.00
_cell.angle_gamma   90.00
#
_symmetry.space_group_name_H-M   'P 1'
#
loop_
_entity.id
_entity.type
_entity.pdbx_description
1 polymer ?
#
loop_
_entity_poly.entity_id
_entity_poly.type
_entity_poly.pdbx_seq_one_letter_code
_entity_poly.pdbx_strand_id
1 'polypeptide(L)'
;LRAFIADELRAWEKTFPDELWEEFGRLTGWETPLQTRPKWWGKLVIELVYDTLDADVADYLKNNKPPAGVHWHRQLTENLGVRQLVSRCWEVIGMAKTCDDIHELRQRVAQHYGKKPMQYVMYLKPSDK
;
A
#
# COMPACT_ATOMS: atom_id res chain seq x y z
N LEU A 1 6.07 9.51 8.83
CA LEU A 1 4.91 8.65 8.53
C LEU A 1 5.34 7.22 8.18
N ARG A 2 6.16 7.02 7.15
CA ARG A 2 6.63 5.68 6.72
C ARG A 2 7.30 4.83 7.80
N ALA A 3 8.18 5.41 8.63
CA ALA A 3 8.82 4.69 9.74
C ALA A 3 7.82 4.22 10.81
N PHE A 4 6.80 5.02 11.10
CA PHE A 4 5.72 4.67 12.02
C PHE A 4 4.79 3.59 11.44
N ILE A 5 4.46 3.70 10.15
CA ILE A 5 3.65 2.69 9.46
C ILE A 5 4.37 1.35 9.42
N ALA A 6 5.69 1.33 9.22
CA ALA A 6 6.46 0.09 9.15
C ALA A 6 6.40 -0.74 10.45
N ASP A 7 6.39 -0.09 11.62
CA ASP A 7 6.29 -0.78 12.92
C ASP A 7 4.88 -1.34 13.16
N GLU A 8 3.84 -0.59 12.79
CA GLU A 8 2.44 -1.00 12.91
C GLU A 8 2.02 -1.99 11.82
N LEU A 9 2.70 -2.01 10.67
CA LEU A 9 2.35 -2.82 9.52
C LEU A 9 2.18 -4.29 9.88
N ARG A 10 3.07 -4.85 10.71
CA ARG A 10 2.97 -6.25 11.16
C ARG A 10 1.68 -6.54 11.94
N ALA A 11 1.15 -5.56 12.66
CA ALA A 11 -0.12 -5.70 13.37
C ALA A 11 -1.31 -5.68 12.40
N TRP A 12 -1.21 -4.92 11.31
CA TRP A 12 -2.22 -4.78 10.24
C TRP A 12 -2.17 -5.89 9.21
N GLU A 13 -1.02 -6.52 8.99
CA GLU A 13 -0.83 -7.58 8.00
C GLU A 13 -1.84 -8.73 8.13
N LYS A 14 -2.35 -8.98 9.34
CA LYS A 14 -3.38 -10.00 9.64
C LYS A 14 -4.81 -9.58 9.28
N THR A 15 -5.04 -8.29 9.05
CA THR A 15 -6.35 -7.74 8.66
C THR A 15 -6.52 -7.64 7.16
N PHE A 16 -5.41 -7.66 6.43
CA PHE A 16 -5.47 -7.56 5.00
C PHE A 16 -5.92 -8.90 4.41
N PRO A 17 -6.78 -8.87 3.39
CA PRO A 17 -7.22 -10.07 2.68
C PRO A 17 -6.01 -10.83 2.14
N ASP A 18 -6.07 -12.17 2.21
CA ASP A 18 -4.99 -13.03 1.74
C ASP A 18 -4.75 -12.86 0.23
N GLU A 19 -5.81 -12.53 -0.51
CA GLU A 19 -5.79 -12.20 -1.93
C GLU A 19 -4.84 -11.05 -2.27
N LEU A 20 -4.63 -10.08 -1.35
CA LEU A 20 -3.67 -9.00 -1.58
C LEU A 20 -2.25 -9.55 -1.70
N TRP A 21 -1.92 -10.53 -0.85
CA TRP A 21 -0.61 -11.19 -0.83
C TRP A 21 -0.44 -12.12 -2.01
N GLU A 22 -1.50 -12.82 -2.42
CA GLU A 22 -1.52 -13.63 -3.64
C GLU A 22 -1.20 -12.78 -4.88
N GLU A 23 -1.87 -11.63 -5.03
CA GLU A 23 -1.64 -10.72 -6.15
C GLU A 23 -0.23 -10.11 -6.13
N PHE A 24 0.29 -9.74 -4.96
CA PHE A 24 1.70 -9.31 -4.85
C PHE A 24 2.66 -10.44 -5.23
N GLY A 25 2.37 -11.67 -4.83
CA GLY A 25 3.12 -12.85 -5.23
C GLY A 25 3.19 -12.99 -6.74
N ARG A 26 2.02 -13.02 -7.38
CA ARG A 26 1.87 -13.14 -8.83
C ARG A 26 2.60 -12.03 -9.57
N LEU A 27 2.35 -10.77 -9.23
CA LEU A 27 2.87 -9.60 -9.94
C LEU A 27 4.37 -9.35 -9.74
N THR A 28 4.97 -9.97 -8.74
CA THR A 28 6.40 -9.82 -8.42
C THR A 28 7.22 -11.06 -8.80
N GLY A 29 6.57 -12.09 -9.38
CA GLY A 29 7.22 -13.35 -9.73
C GLY A 29 7.72 -14.12 -8.51
N TRP A 30 7.03 -14.01 -7.38
CA TRP A 30 7.45 -14.65 -6.14
C TRP A 30 6.99 -16.11 -6.11
N GLU A 31 7.93 -17.03 -6.31
CA GLU A 31 7.66 -18.46 -6.45
C GLU A 31 7.57 -19.22 -5.11
N THR A 32 7.97 -18.60 -4.00
CA THR A 32 7.96 -19.28 -2.69
C THR A 32 6.60 -19.17 -2.00
N PRO A 33 6.26 -20.10 -1.08
CA PRO A 33 4.98 -20.10 -0.41
C PRO A 33 4.68 -18.77 0.30
N LEU A 34 3.44 -18.30 0.19
CA LEU A 34 2.95 -17.05 0.81
C LEU A 34 3.08 -17.03 2.34
N GLN A 35 3.38 -18.16 2.99
CA GLN A 35 3.72 -18.17 4.41
C GLN A 35 5.07 -17.47 4.71
N THR A 36 5.97 -17.44 3.73
CA THR A 36 7.29 -16.81 3.83
C THR A 36 7.33 -15.50 3.03
N ARG A 37 6.43 -14.57 3.36
CA ARG A 37 6.35 -13.27 2.69
C ARG A 37 7.69 -12.54 2.83
N PRO A 38 8.22 -11.98 1.73
CA PRO A 38 9.46 -11.23 1.82
C PRO A 38 9.22 -9.90 2.53
N LYS A 39 10.16 -9.50 3.38
CA LYS A 39 10.06 -8.28 4.21
C LYS A 39 9.81 -7.00 3.40
N TRP A 40 10.20 -6.99 2.13
CA TRP A 40 10.06 -5.82 1.26
C TRP A 40 8.62 -5.60 0.78
N TRP A 41 7.71 -6.59 0.87
CA TRP A 41 6.29 -6.41 0.55
C TRP A 41 5.61 -5.37 1.43
N GLY A 42 6.12 -5.14 2.64
CA GLY A 42 5.64 -4.03 3.45
C GLY A 42 5.82 -2.66 2.79
N LYS A 43 6.84 -2.52 1.91
CA LYS A 43 7.00 -1.30 1.10
C LYS A 43 5.90 -1.18 0.06
N LEU A 44 5.44 -2.29 -0.53
CA LEU A 44 4.31 -2.28 -1.47
C LEU A 44 3.02 -1.84 -0.79
N VAL A 45 2.75 -2.34 0.42
CA VAL A 45 1.57 -1.90 1.18
C VAL A 45 1.65 -0.41 1.49
N ILE A 46 2.82 0.07 1.94
CA ILE A 46 3.02 1.51 2.18
C ILE A 46 2.75 2.32 0.91
N GLU A 47 3.32 1.89 -0.22
CA GLU A 47 3.24 2.60 -1.50
C GLU A 47 1.83 2.60 -2.12
N LEU A 48 1.17 1.44 -2.14
CA LEU A 48 -0.06 1.21 -2.89
C LEU A 48 -1.32 1.43 -2.04
N VAL A 49 -1.23 1.24 -0.72
CA VAL A 49 -2.37 1.34 0.19
C VAL A 49 -2.26 2.59 1.07
N TYR A 50 -1.18 2.77 1.82
CA TYR A 50 -1.11 3.89 2.77
C TYR A 50 -0.89 5.24 2.08
N ASP A 51 0.05 5.32 1.14
CA ASP A 51 0.38 6.55 0.41
C ASP A 51 -0.73 6.98 -0.57
N THR A 52 -1.87 6.26 -0.60
CA THR A 52 -3.07 6.62 -1.37
C THR A 52 -4.20 7.11 -0.47
N LEU A 53 -4.13 6.93 0.85
CA LEU A 53 -5.17 7.38 1.78
C LEU A 53 -5.19 8.91 1.88
N ASP A 54 -6.37 9.47 2.14
CA ASP A 54 -6.52 10.90 2.36
C ASP A 54 -5.75 11.34 3.61
N ALA A 55 -5.25 12.58 3.61
CA ALA A 55 -4.36 13.09 4.64
C ALA A 55 -5.04 13.11 6.03
N ASP A 56 -6.33 13.40 6.09
CA ASP A 56 -7.16 13.36 7.29
C ASP A 56 -7.31 11.94 7.87
N VAL A 57 -7.39 10.93 7.01
CA VAL A 57 -7.42 9.52 7.39
C VAL A 57 -6.06 9.07 7.91
N ALA A 58 -4.97 9.44 7.22
CA ALA A 58 -3.62 9.17 7.67
C ALA A 58 -3.32 9.82 9.04
N ASP A 59 -3.80 11.05 9.25
CA ASP A 59 -3.66 11.77 10.51
C ASP A 59 -4.54 11.16 11.61
N TYR A 60 -5.78 10.74 11.29
CA TYR A 60 -6.64 10.01 12.22
C TYR A 60 -6.00 8.70 12.69
N LEU A 61 -5.45 7.91 11.75
CA LEU A 61 -4.75 6.65 12.04
C LEU A 61 -3.54 6.87 12.95
N LYS A 62 -2.83 7.98 12.76
CA LYS A 62 -1.66 8.35 13.55
C LYS A 62 -2.04 8.83 14.97
N ASN A 63 -3.10 9.61 15.09
CA ASN A 63 -3.49 10.27 16.34
C ASN A 63 -4.34 9.38 17.26
N ASN A 64 -5.10 8.43 16.71
CA ASN A 64 -5.99 7.55 17.50
C ASN A 64 -5.34 6.21 17.87
N LYS A 65 -4.00 6.13 17.85
CA LYS A 65 -3.24 4.93 18.19
C LYS A 65 -3.73 4.37 19.54
N PRO A 66 -4.10 3.08 19.62
CA PRO A 66 -4.53 2.52 20.87
C PRO A 66 -3.31 2.32 21.79
N PRO A 67 -3.52 2.20 23.11
CA PRO A 67 -2.45 1.90 24.06
C PRO A 67 -1.68 0.64 23.67
N ALA A 68 -0.40 0.57 24.04
CA ALA A 68 0.41 -0.63 23.83
C ALA A 68 -0.28 -1.86 24.43
N GLY A 69 -0.45 -2.91 23.63
CA GLY A 69 -1.15 -4.14 24.02
C GLY A 69 -2.62 -4.23 23.58
N VAL A 70 -3.20 -3.14 23.06
CA VAL A 70 -4.55 -3.16 22.48
C VAL A 70 -4.48 -3.41 20.98
N HIS A 71 -5.06 -4.53 20.55
CA HIS A 71 -5.11 -4.93 19.16
C HIS A 71 -6.20 -4.17 18.40
N TRP A 72 -5.80 -3.08 17.72
CA TRP A 72 -6.72 -2.20 16.98
C TRP A 72 -7.58 -2.92 15.92
N HIS A 73 -7.08 -4.03 15.37
CA HIS A 73 -7.82 -4.87 14.44
C HIS A 73 -9.04 -5.59 15.03
N ARG A 74 -9.20 -5.63 16.36
CA ARG A 74 -10.36 -6.31 16.99
C ARG A 74 -11.62 -5.45 17.03
N GLN A 75 -11.50 -4.14 16.80
CA GLN A 75 -12.61 -3.17 16.76
C GLN A 75 -12.85 -2.65 15.33
N LEU A 76 -12.82 -3.54 14.35
CA LEU A 76 -13.02 -3.25 12.92
C LEU A 76 -14.32 -2.48 12.63
N THR A 77 -15.37 -2.71 13.42
CA THR A 77 -16.70 -2.10 13.25
C THR A 77 -16.78 -0.66 13.77
N GLU A 78 -15.99 -0.30 14.78
CA GLU A 78 -16.04 1.02 15.45
C GLU A 78 -15.05 2.03 14.84
N ASN A 79 -14.06 1.55 14.08
CA ASN A 79 -12.97 2.38 13.62
C ASN A 79 -13.06 2.70 12.12
N LEU A 80 -13.52 3.91 11.79
CA LEU A 80 -13.66 4.41 10.42
C LEU A 80 -12.34 4.33 9.62
N GLY A 81 -11.19 4.58 10.25
CA GLY A 81 -9.89 4.52 9.59
C GLY A 81 -9.49 3.11 9.15
N VAL A 82 -9.80 2.10 9.97
CA VAL A 82 -9.49 0.69 9.63
C VAL A 82 -10.38 0.21 8.47
N ARG A 83 -11.66 0.60 8.47
CA ARG A 83 -12.56 0.26 7.36
C ARG A 83 -12.08 0.82 6.04
N GLN A 84 -11.57 2.06 6.04
CA GLN A 84 -10.99 2.67 4.84
C GLN A 84 -9.71 1.96 4.40
N LEU A 85 -8.86 1.54 5.34
CA LEU A 85 -7.64 0.78 5.03
C LEU A 85 -7.97 -0.56 4.35
N VAL A 86 -8.95 -1.31 4.87
CA VAL A 86 -9.40 -2.58 4.28
C VAL A 86 -10.08 -2.34 2.93
N SER A 87 -10.93 -1.31 2.81
CA SER A 87 -11.52 -0.92 1.51
C SER A 87 -10.45 -0.65 0.46
N ARG A 88 -9.40 0.08 0.86
CA ARG A 88 -8.28 0.40 -0.01
C ARG A 88 -7.54 -0.84 -0.49
N CYS A 89 -7.35 -1.84 0.38
CA CYS A 89 -6.79 -3.13 -0.04
C CYS A 89 -7.63 -3.80 -1.13
N TRP A 90 -8.97 -3.80 -0.99
CA TRP A 90 -9.86 -4.39 -2.00
C TRP A 90 -9.83 -3.65 -3.33
N GLU A 91 -9.77 -2.32 -3.31
CA GLU A 91 -9.58 -1.52 -4.53
C GLU A 91 -8.27 -1.86 -5.24
N VAL A 92 -7.17 -1.97 -4.49
CA VAL A 92 -5.85 -2.39 -5.02
C VAL A 92 -5.89 -3.81 -5.57
N ILE A 93 -6.54 -4.76 -4.89
CA ILE A 93 -6.74 -6.13 -5.40
C ILE A 93 -7.52 -6.11 -6.71
N GLY A 94 -8.61 -5.35 -6.79
CA GLY A 94 -9.42 -5.22 -8.00
C GLY A 94 -8.59 -4.72 -9.19
N MET A 95 -7.74 -3.72 -8.97
CA MET A 95 -6.81 -3.23 -9.99
C MET A 95 -5.74 -4.27 -10.33
N ALA A 96 -5.17 -4.95 -9.33
CA ALA A 96 -4.11 -5.95 -9.49
C ALA A 96 -4.53 -7.09 -10.41
N LYS A 97 -5.77 -7.57 -10.31
CA LYS A 97 -6.34 -8.62 -11.17
C LYS A 97 -6.31 -8.30 -12.67
N THR A 98 -6.20 -7.02 -13.03
CA THR A 98 -6.12 -6.57 -14.43
C THR A 98 -4.69 -6.27 -14.90
N CYS A 99 -3.70 -6.50 -14.03
CA CYS A 99 -2.28 -6.23 -14.28
C CYS A 99 -1.50 -7.52 -14.54
N ASP A 100 -0.49 -7.42 -15.40
CA ASP A 100 0.47 -8.49 -15.65
C ASP A 100 1.70 -8.41 -14.73
N ASP A 101 2.11 -7.21 -14.34
CA ASP A 101 3.24 -6.97 -13.45
C ASP A 101 3.01 -5.86 -12.42
N ILE A 102 3.94 -5.76 -11.46
CA ILE A 102 3.87 -4.77 -10.37
C ILE A 102 4.03 -3.32 -10.86
N HIS A 103 4.65 -3.09 -12.01
CA HIS A 103 4.81 -1.75 -12.58
C HIS A 103 3.47 -1.23 -13.11
N GLU A 104 2.72 -2.08 -13.81
CA GLU A 104 1.39 -1.77 -14.30
C GLU A 104 0.41 -1.48 -13.16
N LEU A 105 0.48 -2.26 -12.06
CA LEU A 105 -0.31 -1.98 -10.86
C LEU A 105 -0.01 -0.61 -10.27
N ARG A 106 1.28 -0.23 -10.15
CA ARG A 106 1.66 1.11 -9.68
C ARG A 106 1.06 2.21 -10.55
N GLN A 107 1.09 2.03 -11.87
CA GLN A 107 0.53 2.99 -12.80
C GLN A 107 -0.99 3.12 -12.64
N ARG A 108 -1.72 2.00 -12.55
CA ARG A 108 -3.18 2.00 -12.34
C ARG A 108 -3.55 2.66 -11.01
N VAL A 109 -2.86 2.31 -9.93
CA VAL A 109 -3.08 2.90 -8.60
C VAL A 109 -2.81 4.41 -8.62
N ALA A 110 -1.70 4.84 -9.24
CA ALA A 110 -1.38 6.25 -9.36
C ALA A 110 -2.43 7.04 -10.15
N GLN A 111 -2.93 6.46 -11.26
CA GLN A 111 -4.00 7.07 -12.06
C GLN A 111 -5.32 7.14 -11.30
N HIS A 112 -5.70 6.07 -10.60
CA HIS A 112 -6.97 5.97 -9.87
C HIS A 112 -7.06 6.97 -8.71
N TYR A 113 -5.98 7.12 -7.91
CA TYR A 113 -5.94 8.07 -6.78
C TYR A 113 -5.34 9.44 -7.13
N GLY A 114 -5.18 9.76 -8.43
CA GLY A 114 -4.83 11.12 -8.86
C GLY A 114 -3.38 11.55 -8.61
N LYS A 115 -2.43 10.62 -8.42
CA LYS A 115 -1.00 10.95 -8.52
C LYS A 115 -0.70 11.28 -9.98
N LYS A 116 -0.76 12.57 -10.32
CA LYS A 116 -0.46 13.08 -11.67
C LYS A 116 0.94 12.61 -12.09
N PRO A 117 1.11 11.97 -13.27
CA PRO A 117 2.44 11.63 -13.77
C PRO A 117 3.19 12.95 -14.03
N MET A 118 4.23 13.22 -13.24
CA MET A 118 5.18 14.29 -13.51
C MET A 118 6.17 13.80 -14.56
N GLN A 119 5.96 14.21 -15.82
CA GLN A 119 7.00 14.11 -16.85
C GLN A 119 8.16 15.05 -16.45
N TYR A 120 9.36 14.51 -16.23
CA TYR A 120 10.57 15.33 -16.17
C TYR A 120 10.93 15.76 -17.60
N VAL A 121 10.85 17.06 -17.88
CA VAL A 121 11.50 17.63 -19.08
C VAL A 121 13.00 17.66 -18.78
N MET A 122 13.74 16.73 -19.38
CA MET A 122 15.20 16.72 -19.34
C MET A 122 15.74 17.62 -20.45
N TYR A 123 16.52 18.64 -20.07
CA TYR A 123 17.30 19.43 -21.02
C TYR A 123 18.70 18.84 -21.12
N LEU A 124 19.06 18.36 -22.30
CA LEU A 124 20.44 17.96 -22.58
C LEU A 124 21.26 19.23 -22.82
N LYS A 125 22.40 19.34 -22.13
CA LYS A 125 23.37 20.40 -22.41
C LYS A 125 23.86 20.21 -23.86
N PRO A 126 23.82 21.25 -24.72
CA PRO A 126 24.37 21.13 -26.06
C PRO A 126 25.85 20.77 -25.96
N SER A 127 26.29 19.83 -26.80
CA SER A 127 27.70 19.47 -26.90
C SER A 127 28.45 20.67 -27.45
N ASP A 128 29.32 21.27 -26.62
CA ASP A 128 30.24 22.31 -27.05
C ASP A 128 31.18 21.68 -28.12
N LYS A 129 31.12 22.18 -29.36
CA LYS A 129 32.09 21.86 -30.42
C LYS A 129 33.21 22.88 -30.39
#